data_AF-F0G4C1-F1
#
_entry.id   AF-F0G4C1-F1
#
_cell.length_a   1.000
_cell.length_b   1.000
_cell.length_c   1.000
_cell.angle_alpha   90.00
_cell.angle_beta   90.00
_cell.angle_gamma   90.00
#
_symmetry.space_group_name_H-M   'P 1'
#
loop_
_entity.id
_entity.type
_entity.pdbx_description
1 polymer ?
#
loop_
_entity_poly.entity_id
_entity_poly.type
_entity_poly.pdbx_seq_one_letter_code
_entity_poly.pdbx_strand_id
1 'polypeptide(L)'
;TADGRAEAALAVSEAKIVAQRAALANGEALFDACGARATAASLGLDRFWRNARTHTLHDPLDYRQRDVGRFALTGVLPQASLYT
;
A
#
# COMPACT_ATOMS: atom_id res chain seq x y z
N THR A 1 12.79 6.16 21.43
CA THR A 1 14.23 6.32 21.09
C THR A 1 14.36 6.42 19.57
N ALA A 2 15.56 6.62 19.03
CA ALA A 2 15.76 6.60 17.58
C ALA A 2 15.43 5.21 16.98
N ASP A 3 15.94 4.15 17.60
CA ASP A 3 15.74 2.77 17.15
C ASP A 3 14.27 2.36 17.14
N GLY A 4 13.52 2.67 18.21
CA GLY A 4 12.08 2.36 18.25
C GLY A 4 11.27 3.10 17.17
N ARG A 5 11.70 4.28 16.71
CA ARG A 5 11.06 4.95 15.55
C ARG A 5 11.38 4.23 14.24
N ALA A 6 12.61 3.74 14.10
CA ALA A 6 13.03 3.03 12.90
C ALA A 6 12.35 1.65 12.79
N GLU A 7 12.19 0.94 13.91
CA GLU A 7 11.40 -0.30 13.97
C GLU A 7 9.93 -0.05 13.61
N ALA A 8 9.33 1.01 14.15
CA ALA A 8 7.96 1.39 13.80
C ALA A 8 7.82 1.77 12.32
N ALA A 9 8.79 2.52 11.76
CA ALA A 9 8.80 2.91 10.35
C ALA A 9 8.91 1.69 9.42
N LEU A 10 9.71 0.69 9.80
CA LEU A 10 9.80 -0.58 9.10
C LEU A 10 8.45 -1.31 9.10
N ALA A 11 7.86 -1.51 10.27
CA ALA A 11 6.57 -2.21 10.41
C ALA A 11 5.43 -1.50 9.65
N VAL A 12 5.40 -0.16 9.68
CA VAL A 12 4.44 0.65 8.90
C VAL A 12 4.68 0.49 7.40
N SER A 13 5.94 0.43 6.95
CA SER A 13 6.27 0.24 5.54
C SER A 13 5.85 -1.15 5.04
N GLU A 14 6.07 -2.21 5.82
CA GLU A 14 5.60 -3.57 5.52
C GLU A 14 4.07 -3.62 5.40
N ALA A 15 3.37 -3.06 6.40
CA ALA A 15 1.91 -2.99 6.39
C ALA A 15 1.38 -2.19 5.18
N LYS A 16 2.02 -1.07 4.84
CA LYS A 16 1.65 -0.23 3.71
C LYS A 16 1.83 -0.94 2.37
N ILE A 17 2.91 -1.70 2.18
CA ILE A 17 3.13 -2.49 0.95
C ILE A 17 1.98 -3.46 0.73
N VAL A 18 1.60 -4.21 1.77
CA VAL A 18 0.51 -5.19 1.68
C VAL A 18 -0.83 -4.49 1.45
N ALA A 19 -1.12 -3.45 2.23
CA ALA A 19 -2.39 -2.73 2.15
C ALA A 19 -2.62 -2.07 0.78
N GLN A 20 -1.60 -1.42 0.21
CA GLN A 20 -1.72 -0.79 -1.10
C GLN A 20 -1.99 -1.82 -2.21
N ARG A 21 -1.24 -2.93 -2.22
CA ARG A 21 -1.43 -4.01 -3.20
C ARG A 21 -2.82 -4.63 -3.07
N ALA A 22 -3.26 -4.92 -1.85
CA ALA A 22 -4.58 -5.48 -1.59
C ALA A 22 -5.71 -4.52 -1.99
N ALA A 23 -5.60 -3.23 -1.69
CA ALA A 23 -6.63 -2.25 -2.03
C ALA A 23 -6.85 -2.12 -3.55
N LEU A 24 -5.75 -2.10 -4.33
CA LEU A 24 -5.83 -2.03 -5.79
C LEU A 24 -6.35 -3.35 -6.38
N ALA A 25 -5.80 -4.49 -5.97
CA ALA A 25 -6.21 -5.80 -6.48
C ALA A 25 -7.68 -6.12 -6.16
N ASN A 26 -8.11 -5.89 -4.92
CA ASN A 26 -9.49 -6.16 -4.51
C ASN A 26 -10.49 -5.18 -5.14
N GLY A 27 -10.07 -3.92 -5.36
CA GLY A 27 -10.90 -2.93 -6.05
C GLY A 27 -11.24 -3.34 -7.49
N GLU A 28 -10.33 -4.06 -8.15
CA GLU A 28 -10.54 -4.64 -9.49
C GLU A 28 -11.29 -5.97 -9.43
N ALA A 29 -10.81 -6.92 -8.62
CA ALA A 29 -11.39 -8.27 -8.49
C ALA A 29 -12.86 -8.28 -8.01
N LEU A 30 -13.30 -7.20 -7.35
CA LEU A 30 -14.72 -7.00 -7.00
C LEU A 30 -15.64 -7.17 -8.22
N PHE A 31 -15.25 -6.68 -9.39
CA PHE A 31 -16.08 -6.73 -10.59
C PHE A 31 -16.16 -8.13 -11.20
N ASP A 32 -15.09 -8.92 -11.10
CA ASP A 32 -15.10 -10.33 -11.51
C ASP A 32 -16.05 -11.15 -10.63
N ALA A 33 -16.06 -10.88 -9.32
CA ALA A 33 -16.92 -11.58 -8.37
C ALA A 33 -18.41 -11.20 -8.49
N CYS A 34 -18.72 -9.94 -8.80
CA CYS A 34 -20.10 -9.44 -8.84
C CYS A 34 -20.72 -9.40 -10.25
N GLY A 35 -19.90 -9.51 -11.30
CA GLY A 35 -20.31 -9.51 -12.70
C GLY A 35 -20.79 -8.15 -13.23
N ALA A 36 -21.24 -8.14 -14.49
CA ALA A 36 -21.48 -6.91 -15.26
C ALA A 36 -22.47 -5.92 -14.61
N ARG A 37 -23.43 -6.38 -13.80
CA ARG A 37 -24.40 -5.48 -13.13
C ARG A 37 -23.75 -4.60 -12.05
N ALA A 38 -22.58 -4.98 -11.55
CA ALA A 38 -21.82 -4.21 -10.57
C ALA A 38 -21.25 -2.90 -11.13
N THR A 39 -21.19 -2.74 -12.46
CA THR A 39 -20.70 -1.51 -13.11
C THR A 39 -21.75 -0.40 -13.18
N ALA A 40 -22.95 -0.61 -12.62
CA ALA A 40 -23.99 0.41 -12.59
C ALA A 40 -23.51 1.65 -11.81
N ALA A 41 -23.57 2.82 -12.46
CA ALA A 41 -23.11 4.08 -11.88
C ALA A 41 -23.79 4.42 -10.54
N SER A 42 -25.03 3.98 -10.33
CA SER A 42 -25.77 4.16 -9.07
C SER A 42 -25.16 3.41 -7.88
N LEU A 43 -24.41 2.33 -8.11
CA LEU A 43 -23.69 1.61 -7.05
C LEU A 43 -22.37 2.30 -6.70
N GLY A 44 -21.73 2.91 -7.70
CA GLY A 44 -20.47 3.64 -7.57
C GLY A 44 -19.34 2.82 -6.94
N LEU A 45 -19.26 1.52 -7.24
CA LEU A 45 -18.27 0.59 -6.66
C LEU A 45 -16.84 0.90 -7.14
N ASP A 46 -16.71 1.46 -8.34
CA ASP A 46 -15.45 1.92 -8.92
C ASP A 46 -14.76 3.02 -8.07
N ARG A 47 -15.52 3.70 -7.19
CA ARG A 47 -14.96 4.72 -6.28
C ARG A 47 -13.87 4.18 -5.38
N PHE A 48 -13.95 2.92 -4.96
CA PHE A 48 -12.97 2.32 -4.05
C PHE A 48 -11.63 2.16 -4.75
N TRP A 49 -11.62 1.62 -5.97
CA TRP A 49 -10.41 1.51 -6.77
C TRP A 49 -9.84 2.88 -7.14
N ARG A 50 -10.68 3.83 -7.58
CA ARG A 50 -10.23 5.19 -7.94
C ARG A 50 -9.60 5.92 -6.75
N ASN A 51 -10.22 5.85 -5.58
CA ASN A 51 -9.69 6.48 -4.37
C ASN A 51 -8.36 5.84 -3.95
N ALA A 52 -8.28 4.51 -3.97
CA ALA A 52 -7.05 3.78 -3.68
C ALA A 52 -5.95 4.14 -4.68
N ARG A 53 -6.25 4.12 -5.99
CA ARG A 53 -5.29 4.46 -7.04
C ARG A 53 -4.73 5.87 -6.89
N THR A 54 -5.59 6.84 -6.58
CA THR A 54 -5.14 8.22 -6.33
C THR A 54 -4.27 8.30 -5.07
N HIS A 55 -4.71 7.70 -3.95
CA HIS A 55 -4.01 7.87 -2.69
C HIS A 55 -2.70 7.07 -2.61
N THR A 56 -2.66 5.89 -3.22
CA THR A 56 -1.45 5.05 -3.25
C THR A 56 -0.28 5.71 -3.98
N LEU A 57 -0.54 6.65 -4.88
CA LEU A 57 0.47 7.40 -5.64
C LEU A 57 1.23 8.45 -4.82
N HIS A 58 0.79 8.77 -3.60
CA HIS A 58 1.46 9.79 -2.76
C HIS A 58 2.92 9.41 -2.47
N ASP A 59 3.18 8.13 -2.19
CA ASP A 59 4.53 7.62 -1.94
C ASP A 59 4.80 6.43 -2.85
N PRO A 60 5.88 6.46 -3.66
CA PRO A 60 6.21 5.33 -4.52
C PRO A 60 6.49 4.07 -3.69
N LEU A 61 5.73 3.02 -3.95
CA LEU A 61 5.83 1.76 -3.22
C LEU A 61 7.21 1.12 -3.37
N ASP A 62 7.85 1.28 -4.52
CA ASP A 62 9.17 0.70 -4.84
C ASP A 62 10.25 1.12 -3.83
N TYR A 63 10.23 2.37 -3.36
CA TYR A 63 11.18 2.82 -2.34
C TYR A 63 10.95 2.14 -0.99
N ARG A 64 9.69 1.98 -0.58
CA ARG A 64 9.37 1.25 0.65
C ARG A 64 9.78 -0.22 0.54
N GLN A 65 9.54 -0.85 -0.62
CA GLN A 65 9.98 -2.23 -0.86
C GLN A 65 11.49 -2.36 -0.82
N ARG A 66 12.23 -1.41 -1.38
CA ARG A 66 13.70 -1.36 -1.31
C ARG A 66 14.18 -1.29 0.14
N ASP A 67 13.57 -0.44 0.96
CA ASP A 67 14.03 -0.20 2.33
C ASP A 67 13.70 -1.39 3.25
N VAL A 68 12.50 -1.98 3.12
CA VAL A 68 12.15 -3.26 3.76
C VAL A 68 13.09 -4.39 3.29
N GLY A 69 13.34 -4.50 1.99
CA GLY A 69 14.24 -5.49 1.43
C GLY A 69 15.68 -5.33 1.90
N ARG A 70 16.17 -4.10 2.04
CA ARG A 70 17.49 -3.82 2.62
C ARG A 70 17.56 -4.32 4.05
N PHE A 71 16.57 -3.99 4.89
CA PHE A 71 16.54 -4.50 6.26
C PHE A 71 16.53 -6.03 6.30
N ALA A 72 15.71 -6.68 5.47
CA ALA A 72 15.65 -8.15 5.40
C ALA A 72 17.00 -8.79 4.99
N LEU A 73 17.79 -8.10 4.16
CA LEU A 73 19.10 -8.60 3.69
C LEU A 73 20.26 -8.27 4.64
N THR A 74 20.25 -7.11 5.29
CA THR A 74 21.43 -6.59 6.02
C THR A 74 21.21 -6.41 7.52
N GLY A 75 19.97 -6.48 8.00
CA GLY A 75 19.60 -6.18 9.39
C GLY A 75 19.70 -4.69 9.77
N VAL A 76 20.02 -3.80 8.82
CA VAL A 76 20.15 -2.36 9.08
C VAL A 76 18.79 -1.70 9.02
N LEU A 77 18.35 -1.10 10.13
CA LEU A 77 17.08 -0.39 10.24
C LEU A 77 17.00 0.81 9.27
N PRO A 78 15.83 1.10 8.71
CA PRO A 78 15.64 2.25 7.83
C PRO A 78 15.81 3.58 8.60
N GLN A 79 16.35 4.59 7.91
CA GLN A 79 16.37 5.94 8.48
C GLN A 79 14.98 6.55 8.44
N ALA A 80 14.49 6.97 9.60
CA ALA A 80 13.22 7.69 9.70
C ALA A 80 13.32 9.04 8.97
N SER A 81 12.41 9.26 8.03
CA SER A 81 12.23 10.49 7.26
C SER A 81 10.73 10.80 7.10
N LEU A 82 10.39 11.87 6.39
CA LEU A 82 8.99 12.21 6.11
C LEU A 82 8.29 11.19 5.19
N TYR A 83 9.06 10.43 4.40
CA TYR A 83 8.53 9.52 3.35
C TYR A 83 8.97 8.06 3.50
N THR A 84 9.84 7.78 4.48
CA THR A 84 10.43 6.48 4.79
C THR A 84 10.44 6.31 6.30
#